data_AF-A0ABD2PAT2-F1
#
_entry.id   AF-A0ABD2PAT2-F1
#
_cell.length_a   1.000
_cell.length_b   1.000
_cell.length_c   1.000
_cell.angle_alpha   90.00
_cell.angle_beta   90.00
_cell.angle_gamma   90.00
#
_symmetry.space_group_name_H-M   'P 1'
#
loop_
_entity.id
_entity.type
_entity.pdbx_description
1 polymer ?
#
loop_
_entity_poly.entity_id
_entity_poly.type
_entity_poly.pdbx_seq_one_letter_code
_entity_poly.pdbx_strand_id
1 'polypeptide(L)'
;MSRKQHSGDFFSIMEQEEYVWAMRTSVNEQKLLEEQEEEMEDEDDEKVTLFDREEGTMNMLLVYKTTILASFVPDEIIFNLNDYTSKTFDASILCGDVSGFTELCETYNQIGSGGPSRLTDMLNNFIGAMVQEIMSHGGDVIKFSGDAFLALWRCSQSYAMRDYIQEAINCALVIQKSHNNFITDVGVTLRVKLAISSGAILFSLIGDSLLSHYIEVGQPILDTKDILEICHAGDIIISEKAYAYVDVSAYLTEEVSGGKYIRIFGVGASWRQIQKFSTHSRYATPSKFLEETDSDASSSSRESLLKRRQSSEFALRPMVNEAATNAKNLYEHLKKFIIPPVMQRIELDEPLEHLTELRQITVIMINIVPHSITFDSLIGLVKRIYRIITIHIQKFSGCINKVSCFDKDLMCVLIFGLRGLKQDLECRNALRCAGLIYEDIYVLSKVKGVSIGVSTVSNFKFSYKDSNIMKYFAVFLWINLSPLNTFVFGKQMFLELIFI
;
A
#
# COMPACT_ATOMS: atom_id res chain seq x y z
N MET A 1 4.95 -54.77 25.04
CA MET A 1 3.69 -54.14 25.50
C MET A 1 3.63 -52.73 24.93
N SER A 2 2.71 -52.54 24.00
CA SER A 2 2.46 -51.32 23.25
C SER A 2 1.42 -50.46 23.98
N ARG A 3 1.60 -49.13 23.97
CA ARG A 3 0.47 -48.17 23.98
C ARG A 3 0.94 -46.81 23.46
N LYS A 4 0.99 -46.71 22.12
CA LYS A 4 0.60 -45.50 21.38
C LYS A 4 -0.93 -45.51 21.32
N GLN A 5 -1.60 -44.40 21.65
CA GLN A 5 -2.99 -44.10 21.27
C GLN A 5 -3.27 -42.61 21.53
N HIS A 6 -3.22 -41.82 20.47
CA HIS A 6 -4.35 -41.09 19.87
C HIS A 6 -4.73 -39.79 20.60
N SER A 7 -4.11 -38.69 20.17
CA SER A 7 -4.59 -37.31 20.35
C SER A 7 -4.52 -36.54 19.02
N GLY A 8 -4.80 -37.23 17.91
CA GLY A 8 -5.09 -36.62 16.62
C GLY A 8 -6.59 -36.77 16.35
N ASP A 9 -7.17 -35.76 15.69
CA ASP A 9 -8.53 -35.76 15.12
C ASP A 9 -9.70 -35.22 15.96
N PHE A 10 -9.44 -34.39 16.98
CA PHE A 10 -10.48 -33.48 17.52
C PHE A 10 -10.34 -32.01 17.09
N PHE A 11 -9.27 -31.69 16.33
CA PHE A 11 -8.88 -30.32 15.96
C PHE A 11 -9.38 -29.84 14.57
N SER A 12 -10.08 -30.65 13.77
CA SER A 12 -10.34 -30.28 12.36
C SER A 12 -11.79 -29.91 12.01
N ILE A 13 -12.78 -30.24 12.85
CA ILE A 13 -14.20 -30.18 12.43
C ILE A 13 -14.85 -28.86 12.88
N MET A 14 -14.57 -28.41 14.10
CA MET A 14 -15.17 -27.20 14.65
C MET A 14 -14.61 -25.92 14.02
N GLU A 15 -13.32 -25.90 13.63
CA GLU A 15 -12.70 -24.77 12.92
C GLU A 15 -13.16 -24.63 11.45
N GLN A 16 -13.62 -25.71 10.82
CA GLN A 16 -14.09 -25.70 9.43
C GLN A 16 -15.51 -25.18 9.31
N GLU A 17 -16.43 -25.57 10.19
CA GLU A 17 -17.81 -25.08 10.14
C GLU A 17 -17.91 -23.59 10.48
N GLU A 18 -17.06 -23.11 11.38
CA GLU A 18 -16.99 -21.71 11.78
C GLU A 18 -16.40 -20.82 10.68
N TYR A 19 -15.46 -21.35 9.90
CA TYR A 19 -14.88 -20.71 8.72
C TYR A 19 -15.87 -20.63 7.55
N VAL A 20 -16.64 -21.70 7.33
CA VAL A 20 -17.71 -21.73 6.30
C VAL A 20 -18.82 -20.71 6.62
N TRP A 21 -19.09 -20.44 7.90
CA TRP A 21 -20.06 -19.43 8.29
C TRP A 21 -19.61 -18.00 7.96
N ALA A 22 -18.34 -17.64 8.21
CA ALA A 22 -17.80 -16.31 7.90
C ALA A 22 -17.81 -16.00 6.39
N MET A 23 -17.50 -16.99 5.54
CA MET A 23 -17.61 -16.84 4.08
C MET A 23 -19.05 -16.78 3.56
N ARG A 24 -20.02 -17.40 4.24
CA ARG A 24 -21.43 -17.36 3.81
C ARG A 24 -22.07 -15.99 3.99
N THR A 25 -21.63 -15.22 4.99
CA THR A 25 -22.19 -13.89 5.28
C THR A 25 -21.81 -12.86 4.21
N SER A 26 -20.58 -12.90 3.70
CA SER A 26 -20.11 -12.01 2.62
C SER A 26 -20.69 -12.34 1.24
N VAL A 27 -20.91 -13.63 0.95
CA VAL A 27 -21.48 -14.09 -0.35
C VAL A 27 -22.99 -13.83 -0.44
N ASN A 28 -23.73 -13.92 0.68
CA ASN A 28 -25.17 -13.63 0.68
C ASN A 28 -25.48 -12.14 0.49
N GLU A 29 -24.62 -11.24 0.95
CA GLU A 29 -24.76 -9.79 0.69
C GLU A 29 -24.57 -9.45 -0.79
N GLN A 30 -23.72 -10.20 -1.52
CA GLN A 30 -23.52 -10.01 -2.96
C GLN A 30 -24.69 -10.52 -3.82
N LYS A 31 -25.28 -11.67 -3.49
CA LYS A 31 -26.44 -12.21 -4.26
C LYS A 31 -27.71 -11.38 -4.16
N LEU A 32 -27.94 -10.76 -3.01
CA LEU A 32 -29.07 -9.85 -2.79
C LEU A 32 -28.96 -8.55 -3.59
N LEU A 33 -27.75 -8.18 -4.02
CA LEU A 33 -27.50 -7.00 -4.87
C LEU A 33 -27.67 -7.33 -6.36
N GLU A 34 -27.28 -8.53 -6.80
CA GLU A 34 -27.41 -9.00 -8.19
C GLU A 34 -28.89 -9.24 -8.58
N GLU A 35 -29.70 -9.83 -7.69
CA GLU A 35 -31.14 -10.08 -7.96
C GLU A 35 -31.98 -8.79 -8.08
N GLN A 36 -31.50 -7.67 -7.53
CA GLN A 36 -32.15 -6.36 -7.66
C GLN A 36 -31.77 -5.61 -8.95
N GLU A 37 -30.72 -6.03 -9.65
CA GLU A 37 -30.27 -5.42 -10.91
C GLU A 37 -31.07 -5.90 -12.12
N GLU A 38 -31.60 -7.14 -12.09
CA GLU A 38 -32.34 -7.72 -13.22
C GLU A 38 -33.81 -7.23 -13.33
N GLU A 39 -34.43 -6.73 -12.26
CA GLU A 39 -35.86 -6.34 -12.27
C GLU A 39 -36.14 -4.89 -12.75
N MET A 40 -35.11 -4.08 -13.08
CA MET A 40 -35.30 -2.64 -13.41
C MET A 40 -34.76 -2.20 -14.79
N GLU A 41 -34.42 -3.12 -15.70
CA GLU A 41 -33.94 -2.76 -17.05
C GLU A 41 -35.03 -2.30 -18.03
N ASP A 42 -36.31 -2.39 -17.66
CA ASP A 42 -37.44 -1.99 -18.50
C ASP A 42 -38.18 -0.78 -17.93
N GLU A 43 -37.66 0.45 -18.08
CA GLU A 43 -38.45 1.68 -18.31
C GLU A 43 -37.58 2.95 -18.47
N ASP A 44 -37.92 3.72 -19.52
CA ASP A 44 -37.69 5.16 -19.75
C ASP A 44 -36.36 5.68 -20.33
N ASP A 45 -36.34 5.78 -21.66
CA ASP A 45 -35.60 6.79 -22.43
C ASP A 45 -36.58 7.92 -22.86
N GLU A 46 -36.36 9.17 -22.44
CA GLU A 46 -36.36 10.34 -23.36
C GLU A 46 -36.08 11.71 -22.69
N LYS A 47 -35.25 12.51 -23.39
CA LYS A 47 -34.97 13.97 -23.30
C LYS A 47 -33.90 14.48 -22.32
N VAL A 48 -32.67 14.59 -22.82
CA VAL A 48 -31.57 15.44 -22.29
C VAL A 48 -30.96 16.24 -23.45
N THR A 49 -30.75 17.55 -23.28
CA THR A 49 -30.22 18.45 -24.34
C THR A 49 -28.73 18.21 -24.62
N LEU A 50 -28.23 18.61 -25.80
CA LEU A 50 -26.84 18.36 -26.22
C LEU A 50 -25.79 19.07 -25.36
N PHE A 51 -26.10 20.25 -24.80
CA PHE A 51 -25.18 20.98 -23.91
C PHE A 51 -25.07 20.32 -22.53
N ASP A 52 -26.19 19.87 -21.96
CA ASP A 52 -26.20 19.11 -20.70
C ASP A 52 -25.44 17.77 -20.84
N ARG A 53 -25.42 17.20 -22.05
CA ARG A 53 -24.65 15.99 -22.36
C ARG A 53 -23.14 16.23 -22.32
N GLU A 54 -22.64 17.35 -22.85
CA GLU A 54 -21.19 17.63 -22.87
C GLU A 54 -20.65 17.96 -21.48
N GLU A 55 -21.36 18.79 -20.71
CA GLU A 55 -20.97 19.14 -19.35
C GLU A 55 -21.10 17.94 -18.38
N GLY A 56 -22.17 17.14 -18.53
CA GLY A 56 -22.33 15.87 -17.82
C GLY A 56 -21.23 14.85 -18.14
N THR A 57 -20.81 14.76 -19.40
CA THR A 57 -19.72 13.85 -19.81
C THR A 57 -18.37 14.29 -19.26
N MET A 58 -18.08 15.60 -19.29
CA MET A 58 -16.84 16.16 -18.70
C MET A 58 -16.77 15.97 -17.19
N ASN A 59 -17.89 16.17 -16.47
CA ASN A 59 -17.95 15.95 -15.03
C ASN A 59 -17.78 14.45 -14.69
N MET A 60 -18.40 13.57 -15.46
CA MET A 60 -18.25 12.11 -15.32
C MET A 60 -16.81 11.65 -15.55
N LEU A 61 -16.11 12.21 -16.54
CA LEU A 61 -14.71 11.88 -16.79
C LEU A 61 -13.81 12.32 -15.63
N LEU A 62 -14.05 13.51 -15.07
CA LEU A 62 -13.29 14.01 -13.92
C LEU A 62 -13.50 13.15 -12.68
N VAL A 63 -14.74 12.72 -12.42
CA VAL A 63 -15.09 11.79 -11.33
C VAL A 63 -14.36 10.46 -11.51
N TYR A 64 -14.40 9.90 -12.72
CA TYR A 64 -13.69 8.67 -13.06
C TYR A 64 -12.19 8.81 -12.82
N LYS A 65 -11.54 9.82 -13.41
CA LYS A 65 -10.10 10.06 -13.23
C LYS A 65 -9.74 10.26 -11.76
N THR A 66 -10.53 11.02 -11.00
CA THR A 66 -10.27 11.23 -9.57
C THR A 66 -10.34 9.94 -8.77
N THR A 67 -11.32 9.08 -9.07
CA THR A 67 -11.46 7.77 -8.43
C THR A 67 -10.21 6.92 -8.66
N ILE A 68 -9.67 6.93 -9.88
CA ILE A 68 -8.39 6.29 -10.21
C ILE A 68 -7.26 6.88 -9.37
N LEU A 69 -7.10 8.20 -9.33
CA LEU A 69 -6.00 8.81 -8.58
C LEU A 69 -6.11 8.53 -7.08
N ALA A 70 -7.31 8.57 -6.51
CA ALA A 70 -7.58 8.27 -5.10
C ALA A 70 -7.21 6.83 -4.74
N SER A 71 -7.43 5.88 -5.64
CA SER A 71 -7.07 4.49 -5.42
C SER A 71 -5.55 4.25 -5.35
N PHE A 72 -4.72 5.17 -5.87
CA PHE A 72 -3.25 5.09 -5.85
C PHE A 72 -2.60 5.70 -4.62
N VAL A 73 -3.39 6.25 -3.71
CA VAL A 73 -2.89 6.85 -2.47
C VAL A 73 -3.55 6.19 -1.26
N PRO A 74 -2.88 6.15 -0.10
CA PRO A 74 -3.50 5.81 1.18
C PRO A 74 -4.65 6.78 1.52
N ASP A 75 -5.61 6.32 2.30
CA ASP A 75 -6.72 7.13 2.81
C ASP A 75 -6.21 8.34 3.62
N GLU A 76 -5.08 8.19 4.33
CA GLU A 76 -4.44 9.29 5.07
C GLU A 76 -4.03 10.47 4.17
N ILE A 77 -3.75 10.24 2.89
CA ILE A 77 -3.51 11.34 1.95
C ILE A 77 -4.81 12.05 1.62
N ILE A 78 -5.88 11.29 1.36
CA ILE A 78 -7.21 11.82 1.03
C ILE A 78 -7.73 12.70 2.18
N PHE A 79 -7.51 12.30 3.44
CA PHE A 79 -7.89 13.10 4.61
C PHE A 79 -7.15 14.43 4.76
N ASN A 80 -5.91 14.53 4.25
CA ASN A 80 -4.98 15.62 4.57
C ASN A 80 -4.47 16.36 3.33
N LEU A 81 -5.27 16.44 2.28
CA LEU A 81 -4.84 17.07 1.03
C LEU A 81 -4.38 18.50 1.25
N ASN A 82 -3.21 18.80 0.66
CA ASN A 82 -2.49 20.08 0.77
C ASN A 82 -2.02 20.49 2.16
N ASP A 83 -2.20 19.66 3.17
CA ASP A 83 -1.68 19.96 4.49
C ASP A 83 -0.26 19.38 4.64
N TYR A 84 0.73 20.22 4.33
CA TYR A 84 2.15 19.88 4.48
C TYR A 84 2.66 20.05 5.91
N THR A 85 1.79 20.33 6.89
CA THR A 85 2.17 20.24 8.29
C THR A 85 2.37 18.78 8.70
N SER A 86 3.11 18.56 9.79
CA SER A 86 3.26 17.22 10.34
C SER A 86 2.12 16.96 11.31
N LYS A 87 1.41 15.84 11.15
CA LYS A 87 0.28 15.45 12.01
C LYS A 87 0.63 14.24 12.84
N THR A 88 0.37 14.34 14.14
CA THR A 88 0.53 13.23 15.07
C THR A 88 -0.82 12.61 15.37
N PHE A 89 -0.92 11.29 15.32
CA PHE A 89 -2.10 10.53 15.72
C PHE A 89 -1.71 9.14 16.21
N ASP A 90 -2.55 8.54 17.03
CA ASP A 90 -2.35 7.14 17.45
C ASP A 90 -2.84 6.17 16.37
N ALA A 91 -2.11 5.08 16.19
CA ALA A 91 -2.47 4.04 15.24
C ALA A 91 -1.96 2.67 15.67
N SER A 92 -2.62 1.62 15.18
CA SER A 92 -2.07 0.26 15.17
C SER A 92 -1.39 0.00 13.83
N ILE A 93 -0.18 -0.53 13.88
CA ILE A 93 0.68 -0.75 12.72
C ILE A 93 0.88 -2.25 12.55
N LEU A 94 0.63 -2.75 11.34
CA LEU A 94 1.01 -4.08 10.90
C LEU A 94 2.11 -3.93 9.84
N CYS A 95 3.26 -4.53 10.10
CA CYS A 95 4.30 -4.69 9.10
C CYS A 95 4.40 -6.16 8.73
N GLY A 96 4.41 -6.45 7.44
CA GLY A 96 4.66 -7.78 6.92
C GLY A 96 5.95 -7.85 6.13
N ASP A 97 6.63 -8.99 6.18
CA ASP A 97 7.80 -9.34 5.34
C ASP A 97 7.53 -10.69 4.65
N VAL A 98 7.60 -10.72 3.33
CA VAL A 98 7.33 -11.90 2.49
C VAL A 98 8.62 -12.70 2.29
N SER A 99 8.73 -13.79 3.04
CA SER A 99 9.78 -14.78 2.87
C SER A 99 9.62 -15.56 1.56
N GLY A 100 10.72 -15.79 0.86
CA GLY A 100 10.74 -16.47 -0.45
C GLY A 100 10.57 -15.53 -1.65
N PHE A 101 10.26 -14.25 -1.42
CA PHE A 101 10.09 -13.26 -2.49
C PHE A 101 11.32 -13.10 -3.36
N THR A 102 12.52 -13.07 -2.76
CA THR A 102 13.74 -12.90 -3.55
C THR A 102 14.07 -14.13 -4.39
N GLU A 103 13.93 -15.33 -3.82
CA GLU A 103 14.15 -16.60 -4.52
C GLU A 103 13.18 -16.77 -5.70
N LEU A 104 11.93 -16.39 -5.50
CA LEU A 104 10.90 -16.35 -6.53
C LEU A 104 11.32 -15.47 -7.71
N CYS A 105 11.72 -14.23 -7.43
CA CYS A 105 12.13 -13.30 -8.47
C CYS A 105 13.38 -13.81 -9.21
N GLU A 106 14.37 -14.37 -8.51
CA GLU A 106 15.54 -15.00 -9.13
C GLU A 106 15.14 -16.17 -10.05
N THR A 107 14.16 -16.97 -9.63
CA THR A 107 13.62 -18.10 -10.40
C THR A 107 12.94 -17.64 -11.69
N TYR A 108 12.07 -16.62 -11.62
CA TYR A 108 11.43 -16.08 -12.82
C TYR A 108 12.42 -15.41 -13.79
N ASN A 109 13.51 -14.83 -13.27
CA ASN A 109 14.55 -14.25 -14.12
C ASN A 109 15.25 -15.31 -14.98
N GLN A 110 15.34 -16.54 -14.49
CA GLN A 110 15.94 -17.66 -15.22
C GLN A 110 15.01 -18.25 -16.30
N ILE A 111 13.69 -17.98 -16.25
CA ILE A 111 12.67 -18.60 -17.12
C ILE A 111 12.69 -18.04 -18.58
N GLY A 112 13.63 -17.17 -18.94
CA GLY A 112 13.76 -16.66 -20.31
C GLY A 112 12.59 -15.75 -20.70
N SER A 113 12.11 -15.84 -21.95
CA SER A 113 11.06 -14.93 -22.45
C SER A 113 9.73 -15.13 -21.70
N GLY A 114 9.29 -14.10 -20.97
CA GLY A 114 7.99 -14.08 -20.27
C GLY A 114 8.07 -14.16 -18.74
N GLY A 115 9.24 -14.48 -18.17
CA GLY A 115 9.49 -14.50 -16.72
C GLY A 115 9.04 -13.24 -15.97
N PRO A 116 9.44 -12.02 -16.40
CA PRO A 116 9.03 -10.78 -15.73
C PRO A 116 7.51 -10.56 -15.73
N SER A 117 6.81 -11.00 -16.78
CA SER A 117 5.35 -10.88 -16.88
C SER A 117 4.65 -11.80 -15.90
N ARG A 118 5.11 -13.06 -15.82
CA ARG A 118 4.56 -14.06 -14.90
C ARG A 118 4.84 -13.68 -13.44
N LEU A 119 6.04 -13.16 -13.16
CA LEU A 119 6.37 -12.62 -11.84
C LEU A 119 5.38 -11.52 -11.44
N THR A 120 5.14 -10.54 -12.32
CA THR A 120 4.20 -9.45 -12.02
C THR A 120 2.78 -9.97 -11.77
N ASP A 121 2.29 -10.89 -12.61
CA ASP A 121 0.97 -11.51 -12.43
C ASP A 121 0.87 -12.25 -11.10
N MET A 122 1.89 -13.02 -10.73
CA MET A 122 1.93 -13.76 -9.47
C MET A 122 1.96 -12.80 -8.28
N LEU A 123 2.81 -11.78 -8.32
CA LEU A 123 2.90 -10.76 -7.27
C LEU A 123 1.58 -10.00 -7.08
N ASN A 124 0.92 -9.62 -8.17
CA ASN A 124 -0.38 -8.97 -8.11
C ASN A 124 -1.44 -9.86 -7.44
N ASN A 125 -1.45 -11.16 -7.75
CA ASN A 125 -2.38 -12.10 -7.13
C ASN A 125 -2.08 -12.29 -5.63
N PHE A 126 -0.82 -12.56 -5.30
CA PHE A 126 -0.41 -12.83 -3.93
C PHE A 126 -0.58 -11.62 -3.02
N ILE A 127 -0.10 -10.44 -3.47
CA ILE A 127 -0.18 -9.22 -2.67
C ILE A 127 -1.60 -8.64 -2.70
N GLY A 128 -2.30 -8.71 -3.83
CA GLY A 128 -3.69 -8.27 -3.94
C GLY A 128 -4.58 -8.96 -2.91
N ALA A 129 -4.43 -10.27 -2.72
CA ALA A 129 -5.18 -11.00 -1.70
C ALA A 129 -4.86 -10.55 -0.26
N MET A 130 -3.60 -10.24 0.06
CA MET A 130 -3.22 -9.67 1.36
C MET A 130 -3.81 -8.27 1.57
N VAL A 131 -3.76 -7.42 0.54
CA VAL A 131 -4.33 -6.05 0.60
C VAL A 131 -5.84 -6.12 0.83
N GLN A 132 -6.55 -7.01 0.14
CA GLN A 132 -7.97 -7.22 0.32
C GLN A 132 -8.29 -7.59 1.78
N GLU A 133 -7.51 -8.48 2.38
CA GLU A 133 -7.67 -8.89 3.77
C GLU A 133 -7.44 -7.72 4.75
N ILE A 134 -6.42 -6.90 4.50
CA ILE A 134 -6.14 -5.70 5.31
C ILE A 134 -7.35 -4.74 5.27
N MET A 135 -7.89 -4.51 4.08
CA MET A 135 -9.00 -3.58 3.89
C MET A 135 -10.33 -4.09 4.44
N SER A 136 -10.60 -5.41 4.35
CA SER A 136 -11.79 -6.00 4.97
C SER A 136 -11.78 -5.91 6.50
N HIS A 137 -10.60 -5.77 7.10
CA HIS A 137 -10.41 -5.49 8.52
C HIS A 137 -10.29 -4.00 8.85
N GLY A 138 -10.56 -3.10 7.89
CA GLY A 138 -10.55 -1.64 8.12
C GLY A 138 -9.15 -1.03 8.22
N GLY A 139 -8.12 -1.75 7.77
CA GLY A 139 -6.76 -1.23 7.68
C GLY A 139 -6.52 -0.53 6.34
N ASP A 140 -5.60 0.44 6.36
CA ASP A 140 -5.13 1.13 5.17
C ASP A 140 -3.69 0.71 4.85
N VAL A 141 -3.40 0.39 3.59
CA VAL A 141 -2.06 0.00 3.17
C VAL A 141 -1.30 1.26 2.82
N ILE A 142 -0.35 1.62 3.68
CA ILE A 142 0.40 2.87 3.54
C ILE A 142 1.48 2.72 2.48
N LYS A 143 2.33 1.71 2.58
CA LYS A 143 3.52 1.61 1.72
C LYS A 143 3.98 0.17 1.58
N PHE A 144 4.51 -0.14 0.40
CA PHE A 144 5.34 -1.31 0.19
C PHE A 144 6.80 -0.91 0.16
N SER A 145 7.70 -1.69 0.77
CA SER A 145 9.13 -1.56 0.58
C SER A 145 9.81 -2.90 0.60
N GLY A 146 10.51 -3.18 -0.49
CA GLY A 146 11.09 -4.48 -0.64
C GLY A 146 10.01 -5.59 -0.70
N ASP A 147 10.37 -6.70 -0.10
CA ASP A 147 9.50 -7.80 0.31
C ASP A 147 8.56 -7.45 1.48
N ALA A 148 8.59 -6.21 1.99
CA ALA A 148 7.79 -5.78 3.12
C ALA A 148 6.64 -4.83 2.75
N PHE A 149 5.62 -4.80 3.60
CA PHE A 149 4.51 -3.87 3.54
C PHE A 149 4.21 -3.25 4.90
N LEU A 150 3.65 -2.06 4.89
CA LEU A 150 3.21 -1.30 6.05
C LEU A 150 1.72 -1.00 5.91
N ALA A 151 0.93 -1.49 6.85
CA ALA A 151 -0.48 -1.20 6.99
C ALA A 151 -0.77 -0.52 8.33
N LEU A 152 -1.82 0.30 8.34
CA LEU A 152 -2.15 1.20 9.42
C LEU A 152 -3.64 1.19 9.72
N TRP A 153 -3.99 1.07 11.00
CA TRP A 153 -5.33 1.32 11.53
C TRP A 153 -5.29 2.62 12.34
N ARG A 154 -5.77 3.71 11.74
CA ARG A 154 -5.80 5.02 12.39
C ARG A 154 -6.81 5.00 13.53
N CYS A 155 -6.38 5.33 14.75
CA CYS A 155 -7.30 5.43 15.87
C CYS A 155 -8.19 6.68 15.73
N SER A 156 -9.49 6.47 15.58
CA SER A 156 -10.51 7.52 15.70
C SER A 156 -10.96 7.69 17.16
N GLN A 157 -11.60 8.82 17.47
CA GLN A 157 -12.14 9.08 18.81
C GLN A 157 -13.32 8.17 19.19
N SER A 158 -13.91 7.49 18.21
CA SER A 158 -15.09 6.64 18.42
C SER A 158 -14.76 5.34 19.13
N TYR A 159 -13.49 4.93 19.16
CA TYR A 159 -13.06 3.60 19.57
C TYR A 159 -11.81 3.62 20.42
N ALA A 160 -11.63 2.58 21.22
CA ALA A 160 -10.43 2.43 22.02
C ALA A 160 -9.30 1.83 21.18
N MET A 161 -8.06 2.16 21.52
CA MET A 161 -6.83 1.61 20.91
C MET A 161 -6.86 0.06 20.82
N ARG A 162 -7.42 -0.59 21.84
CA ARG A 162 -7.58 -2.05 21.92
C ARG A 162 -8.38 -2.64 20.76
N ASP A 163 -9.38 -1.92 20.26
CA ASP A 163 -10.26 -2.40 19.20
C ASP A 163 -9.49 -2.43 17.87
N TYR A 164 -8.70 -1.38 17.59
CA TYR A 164 -7.81 -1.34 16.41
C TYR A 164 -6.68 -2.37 16.46
N ILE A 165 -6.08 -2.58 17.64
CA ILE A 165 -5.06 -3.64 17.82
C ILE A 165 -5.66 -5.00 17.54
N GLN A 166 -6.87 -5.24 18.03
CA GLN A 166 -7.54 -6.50 17.82
C GLN A 166 -7.85 -6.75 16.34
N GLU A 167 -8.33 -5.76 15.59
CA GLU A 167 -8.55 -5.91 14.15
C GLU A 167 -7.24 -6.15 13.39
N ALA A 168 -6.14 -5.49 13.78
CA ALA A 168 -4.82 -5.78 13.22
C ALA A 168 -4.35 -7.22 13.51
N ILE A 169 -4.58 -7.75 14.71
CA ILE A 169 -4.26 -9.15 15.05
C ILE A 169 -5.14 -10.13 14.25
N ASN A 170 -6.42 -9.81 14.05
CA ASN A 170 -7.34 -10.65 13.26
C ASN A 170 -6.91 -10.75 11.83
N CYS A 171 -6.67 -9.60 11.22
CA CYS A 171 -6.10 -9.49 9.89
C CYS A 171 -4.83 -10.34 9.79
N ALA A 172 -3.91 -10.21 10.75
CA ALA A 172 -2.68 -10.99 10.75
C ALA A 172 -2.91 -12.51 10.86
N LEU A 173 -3.85 -12.95 11.70
CA LEU A 173 -4.22 -14.37 11.82
C LEU A 173 -4.82 -14.91 10.52
N VAL A 174 -5.69 -14.14 9.84
CA VAL A 174 -6.28 -14.54 8.57
C VAL A 174 -5.23 -14.58 7.48
N ILE A 175 -4.35 -13.56 7.39
CA ILE A 175 -3.22 -13.55 6.45
C ILE A 175 -2.34 -14.78 6.66
N GLN A 176 -1.96 -15.11 7.90
CA GLN A 176 -1.14 -16.31 8.14
C GLN A 176 -1.87 -17.60 7.76
N LYS A 177 -3.17 -17.73 8.06
CA LYS A 177 -3.92 -18.95 7.71
C LYS A 177 -4.08 -19.13 6.20
N SER A 178 -4.29 -18.04 5.47
CA SER A 178 -4.57 -18.06 4.02
C SER A 178 -3.31 -18.03 3.14
N HIS A 179 -2.23 -17.37 3.58
CA HIS A 179 -1.07 -17.06 2.73
C HIS A 179 0.29 -17.56 3.26
N ASN A 180 0.37 -18.23 4.43
CA ASN A 180 1.65 -18.71 4.97
C ASN A 180 2.22 -19.95 4.25
N ASN A 181 1.55 -20.50 3.24
CA ASN A 181 2.09 -21.61 2.43
C ASN A 181 1.65 -21.46 0.96
N PHE A 182 1.80 -20.27 0.41
CA PHE A 182 1.43 -20.02 -0.97
C PHE A 182 2.48 -20.63 -1.90
N ILE A 183 2.15 -21.77 -2.53
CA ILE A 183 3.02 -22.43 -3.48
C ILE A 183 2.81 -21.79 -4.85
N THR A 184 3.87 -21.17 -5.36
CA THR A 184 3.85 -20.54 -6.68
C THR A 184 3.94 -21.57 -7.80
N ASP A 185 3.57 -21.16 -9.02
CA ASP A 185 3.65 -21.98 -10.23
C ASP A 185 5.08 -22.41 -10.61
N VAL A 186 6.09 -21.76 -10.03
CA VAL A 186 7.51 -22.10 -10.18
C VAL A 186 8.07 -22.92 -9.01
N GLY A 187 7.20 -23.37 -8.09
CA GLY A 187 7.56 -24.25 -6.98
C GLY A 187 8.19 -23.55 -5.76
N VAL A 188 8.33 -22.23 -5.79
CA VAL A 188 8.77 -21.44 -4.63
C VAL A 188 7.60 -21.28 -3.67
N THR A 189 7.81 -21.56 -2.38
CA THR A 189 6.79 -21.37 -1.34
C THR A 189 6.98 -20.01 -0.68
N LEU A 190 5.98 -19.14 -0.83
CA LEU A 190 5.94 -17.86 -0.15
C LEU A 190 5.32 -18.01 1.24
N ARG A 191 5.91 -17.29 2.19
CA ARG A 191 5.45 -17.22 3.58
C ARG A 191 5.54 -15.79 4.06
N VAL A 192 4.78 -15.46 5.10
CA VAL A 192 4.74 -14.08 5.62
C VAL A 192 5.20 -14.07 7.07
N LYS A 193 6.00 -13.08 7.43
CA LYS A 193 6.29 -12.71 8.82
C LYS A 193 5.46 -11.47 9.14
N LEU A 194 4.79 -11.43 10.27
CA LEU A 194 3.94 -10.31 10.65
C LEU A 194 4.36 -9.74 11.99
N ALA A 195 4.47 -8.42 12.06
CA ALA A 195 4.82 -7.66 13.25
C ALA A 195 3.78 -6.59 13.54
N ILE A 196 3.31 -6.51 14.77
CA ILE A 196 2.31 -5.53 15.20
C ILE A 196 2.87 -4.64 16.30
N SER A 197 2.68 -3.33 16.17
CA SER A 197 2.94 -2.37 17.25
C SER A 197 1.91 -1.26 17.23
N SER A 198 1.86 -0.43 18.26
CA SER A 198 0.83 0.61 18.40
C SER A 198 1.31 1.81 19.19
N GLY A 199 0.78 2.98 18.83
CA GLY A 199 1.07 4.25 19.48
C GLY A 199 1.11 5.41 18.49
N ALA A 200 1.72 6.53 18.91
CA ALA A 200 1.76 7.75 18.13
C ALA A 200 2.66 7.62 16.89
N ILE A 201 2.09 8.01 15.74
CA ILE A 201 2.74 8.15 14.44
C ILE A 201 2.69 9.60 14.02
N LEU A 202 3.77 10.07 13.41
CA LEU A 202 3.88 11.37 12.76
C LEU A 202 3.83 11.16 11.25
N PHE A 203 2.79 11.69 10.60
CA PHE A 203 2.60 11.66 9.16
C PHE A 203 2.80 13.05 8.59
N SER A 204 3.49 13.18 7.46
CA SER A 204 3.64 14.47 6.80
C SER A 204 3.80 14.34 5.29
N LEU A 205 3.15 15.25 4.58
CA LEU A 205 3.40 15.44 3.15
C LEU A 205 4.73 16.18 2.95
N ILE A 206 5.44 15.79 1.89
CA ILE A 206 6.67 16.43 1.40
C ILE A 206 6.48 16.71 -0.08
N GLY A 207 7.05 17.80 -0.60
CA GLY A 207 6.85 18.12 -2.00
C GLY A 207 6.78 19.60 -2.29
N ASP A 208 6.39 19.91 -3.52
CA ASP A 208 6.16 21.25 -4.03
C ASP A 208 4.82 21.32 -4.78
N SER A 209 4.64 22.35 -5.62
CA SER A 209 3.40 22.53 -6.40
C SER A 209 3.20 21.48 -7.50
N LEU A 210 4.26 20.77 -7.90
CA LEU A 210 4.26 19.83 -9.03
C LEU A 210 4.17 18.37 -8.57
N LEU A 211 5.02 17.99 -7.60
CA LEU A 211 5.10 16.61 -7.11
C LEU A 211 5.12 16.55 -5.58
N SER A 212 4.35 15.62 -5.05
CA SER A 212 4.14 15.37 -3.64
C SER A 212 4.43 13.91 -3.30
N HIS A 213 5.07 13.69 -2.17
CA HIS A 213 5.17 12.39 -1.51
C HIS A 213 4.73 12.55 -0.06
N TYR A 214 4.73 11.46 0.68
CA TYR A 214 4.40 11.42 2.09
C TYR A 214 5.42 10.56 2.83
N ILE A 215 5.57 10.88 4.11
CA ILE A 215 6.41 10.13 5.04
C ILE A 215 5.69 9.92 6.35
N GLU A 216 5.96 8.75 6.89
CA GLU A 216 5.42 8.23 8.12
C GLU A 216 6.59 7.83 9.01
N VAL A 217 6.64 8.35 10.23
CA VAL A 217 7.68 8.05 11.22
C VAL A 217 7.05 7.89 12.60
N GLY A 218 7.58 6.99 13.41
CA GLY A 218 7.10 6.80 14.77
C GLY A 218 7.71 5.57 15.42
N GLN A 219 7.64 5.52 16.75
CA GLN A 219 8.17 4.39 17.50
C GLN A 219 7.49 3.05 17.14
N PRO A 220 6.17 2.98 16.92
CA PRO A 220 5.54 1.72 16.50
C PRO A 220 6.12 1.15 15.21
N ILE A 221 6.45 2.01 14.23
CA ILE A 221 7.09 1.57 12.98
C ILE A 221 8.49 1.02 13.27
N LEU A 222 9.29 1.68 14.12
CA LEU A 222 10.61 1.16 14.50
C LEU A 222 10.51 -0.19 15.24
N ASP A 223 9.60 -0.29 16.20
CA ASP A 223 9.37 -1.51 16.98
C ASP A 223 9.01 -2.70 16.06
N THR A 224 8.14 -2.47 15.07
CA THR A 224 7.79 -3.54 14.11
C THR A 224 8.98 -4.00 13.26
N LYS A 225 9.92 -3.10 12.91
CA LYS A 225 11.14 -3.49 12.19
C LYS A 225 12.05 -4.35 13.05
N ASP A 226 12.28 -3.93 14.30
CA ASP A 226 13.07 -4.70 15.26
C ASP A 226 12.47 -6.10 15.51
N ILE A 227 11.14 -6.19 15.49
CA ILE A 227 10.42 -7.46 15.57
C ILE A 227 10.63 -8.32 14.31
N LEU A 228 10.51 -7.75 13.10
CA LEU A 228 10.68 -8.49 11.85
C LEU A 228 12.10 -9.08 11.68
N GLU A 229 13.12 -8.48 12.29
CA GLU A 229 14.49 -9.04 12.29
C GLU A 229 14.61 -10.36 13.06
N ILE A 230 13.74 -10.60 14.05
CA ILE A 230 13.72 -11.83 14.85
C ILE A 230 12.57 -12.78 14.48
N CYS A 231 11.57 -12.32 13.72
CA CYS A 231 10.44 -13.15 13.29
C CYS A 231 10.90 -14.29 12.37
N HIS A 232 10.35 -15.48 12.59
CA HIS A 232 10.39 -16.55 11.62
C HIS A 232 9.17 -16.50 10.69
N ALA A 233 9.30 -17.15 9.53
CA ALA A 233 8.20 -17.28 8.58
C ALA A 233 7.00 -17.98 9.24
N GLY A 234 5.82 -17.37 9.16
CA GLY A 234 4.61 -17.83 9.85
C GLY A 234 4.36 -17.21 11.22
N ASP A 235 5.29 -16.39 11.73
CA ASP A 235 5.12 -15.75 13.03
C ASP A 235 4.23 -14.50 12.94
N ILE A 236 3.47 -14.30 14.02
CA ILE A 236 2.82 -13.03 14.36
C ILE A 236 3.42 -12.59 15.69
N ILE A 237 4.19 -11.51 15.70
CA ILE A 237 4.79 -10.99 16.93
C ILE A 237 4.29 -9.57 17.19
N ILE A 238 3.90 -9.30 18.42
CA ILE A 238 3.39 -8.01 18.87
C ILE A 238 4.35 -7.37 19.89
N SER A 239 4.46 -6.04 19.84
CA SER A 239 5.24 -5.28 20.83
C SER A 239 4.59 -5.32 22.20
N GLU A 240 5.39 -5.25 23.27
CA GLU A 240 4.89 -5.19 24.65
C GLU A 240 3.86 -4.08 24.86
N LYS A 241 4.11 -2.90 24.27
CA LYS A 241 3.20 -1.75 24.34
C LYS A 241 1.83 -2.03 23.73
N ALA A 242 1.78 -2.71 22.59
CA ALA A 242 0.52 -3.07 21.96
C ALA A 242 -0.16 -4.23 22.72
N TYR A 243 0.60 -5.21 23.20
CA TYR A 243 0.08 -6.32 24.01
C TYR A 243 -0.55 -5.87 25.32
N ALA A 244 -0.09 -4.76 25.92
CA ALA A 244 -0.70 -4.18 27.12
C ALA A 244 -2.19 -3.81 26.96
N TYR A 245 -2.69 -3.64 25.73
CA TYR A 245 -4.10 -3.38 25.44
C TYR A 245 -4.91 -4.64 25.09
N VAL A 246 -4.24 -5.79 24.94
CA VAL A 246 -4.84 -7.06 24.51
C VAL A 246 -5.39 -7.82 25.71
N ASP A 247 -6.58 -8.41 25.56
CA ASP A 247 -7.11 -9.35 26.53
C ASP A 247 -6.31 -10.67 26.47
N VAL A 248 -5.63 -11.00 27.56
CA VAL A 248 -4.79 -12.20 27.69
C VAL A 248 -5.59 -13.49 27.44
N SER A 249 -6.90 -13.49 27.69
CA SER A 249 -7.76 -14.66 27.46
C SER A 249 -8.26 -14.79 26.01
N ALA A 250 -8.03 -13.76 25.19
CA ALA A 250 -8.49 -13.71 23.80
C ALA A 250 -7.56 -14.43 22.83
N TYR A 251 -6.29 -14.60 23.18
CA TYR A 251 -5.27 -15.18 22.30
C TYR A 251 -4.34 -16.13 23.05
N LEU A 252 -3.78 -17.07 22.31
CA LEU A 252 -2.70 -17.93 22.80
C LEU A 252 -1.37 -17.27 22.51
N THR A 253 -0.59 -17.01 23.57
CA THR A 253 0.62 -16.21 23.50
C THR A 253 1.84 -16.86 24.12
N GLU A 254 3.02 -16.50 23.61
CA GLU A 254 4.33 -16.94 24.09
C GLU A 254 5.27 -15.74 24.17
N GLU A 255 6.05 -15.62 25.24
CA GLU A 255 7.07 -14.58 25.36
C GLU A 255 8.29 -14.89 24.49
N VAL A 256 8.77 -13.88 23.77
CA VAL A 256 9.95 -13.98 22.89
C VAL A 256 10.98 -12.93 23.31
N SER A 257 12.27 -13.23 23.07
CA SER A 257 13.38 -12.32 23.36
C SER A 257 13.43 -11.87 24.83
N GLY A 258 13.19 -12.79 25.75
CA GLY A 258 13.23 -12.52 27.20
C GLY A 258 12.08 -11.64 27.70
N GLY A 259 10.91 -11.72 27.05
CA GLY A 259 9.69 -10.99 27.45
C GLY A 259 9.50 -9.64 26.76
N LYS A 260 10.46 -9.20 25.92
CA LYS A 260 10.34 -7.92 25.18
C LYS A 260 9.20 -7.94 24.16
N TYR A 261 8.91 -9.10 23.58
CA TYR A 261 7.89 -9.27 22.55
C TYR A 261 7.02 -10.48 22.84
N ILE A 262 5.82 -10.49 22.26
CA ILE A 262 4.85 -11.56 22.47
C ILE A 262 4.50 -12.16 21.12
N ARG A 263 4.63 -13.48 20.97
CA ARG A 263 4.19 -14.21 19.79
C ARG A 263 2.74 -14.65 19.98
N ILE A 264 1.92 -14.41 18.97
CA ILE A 264 0.53 -14.89 18.90
C ILE A 264 0.50 -16.10 17.97
N PHE A 265 0.01 -17.24 18.47
CA PHE A 265 -0.03 -18.49 17.69
C PHE A 265 -1.43 -19.12 17.63
N GLY A 266 -2.44 -18.47 18.21
CA GLY A 266 -3.82 -18.94 18.13
C GLY A 266 -4.80 -18.03 18.87
N VAL A 267 -6.07 -18.41 18.82
CA VAL A 267 -7.16 -17.72 19.52
C VAL A 267 -7.51 -18.42 20.83
N GLY A 268 -7.86 -17.62 21.84
CA GLY A 268 -8.21 -18.05 23.19
C GLY A 268 -9.72 -18.16 23.40
N ALA A 269 -10.13 -18.47 24.63
CA ALA A 269 -11.53 -18.77 24.97
C ALA A 269 -12.47 -17.55 24.87
N SER A 270 -11.99 -16.33 25.13
CA SER A 270 -12.83 -15.12 25.07
C SER A 270 -12.98 -14.55 23.66
N TRP A 271 -12.23 -15.08 22.67
CA TRP A 271 -12.15 -14.57 21.30
C TRP A 271 -13.50 -14.16 20.68
N ARG A 272 -14.48 -15.07 20.70
CA ARG A 272 -15.79 -14.92 20.06
C ARG A 272 -16.68 -13.85 20.71
N GLN A 273 -16.49 -13.59 21.99
CA GLN A 273 -17.30 -12.58 22.70
C GLN A 273 -16.93 -11.17 22.25
N ILE A 274 -15.71 -10.99 21.74
CA ILE A 274 -15.19 -9.69 21.36
C ILE A 274 -15.58 -9.30 19.93
N GLN A 275 -15.71 -10.27 19.01
CA GLN A 275 -16.20 -10.00 17.63
C GLN A 275 -17.63 -9.41 17.58
N LYS A 276 -18.47 -9.70 18.57
CA LYS A 276 -19.85 -9.15 18.62
C LYS A 276 -19.87 -7.64 18.82
N PHE A 277 -18.80 -7.04 19.34
CA PHE A 277 -18.70 -5.59 19.55
C PHE A 277 -18.12 -4.84 18.33
N SER A 278 -17.22 -5.44 17.55
CA SER A 278 -16.57 -4.74 16.41
C SER A 278 -17.43 -4.69 15.13
N THR A 279 -18.45 -5.54 15.01
CA THR A 279 -19.33 -5.59 13.83
C THR A 279 -20.21 -4.34 13.63
N HIS A 280 -20.39 -3.49 14.65
CA HIS A 280 -21.38 -2.39 14.64
C HIS A 280 -20.87 -0.97 14.31
N SER A 281 -19.60 -0.75 13.97
CA SER A 281 -19.20 0.55 13.40
C SER A 281 -17.92 0.41 12.60
N ARG A 282 -18.05 0.00 11.33
CA ARG A 282 -16.87 -0.25 10.50
C ARG A 282 -16.25 0.98 9.85
N TYR A 283 -16.86 2.17 9.91
CA TYR A 283 -16.26 3.39 9.39
C TYR A 283 -16.78 4.60 10.15
N ALA A 284 -15.98 5.13 11.09
CA ALA A 284 -16.21 6.48 11.60
C ALA A 284 -15.51 7.45 10.63
N THR A 285 -16.26 7.95 9.65
CA THR A 285 -15.78 9.02 8.76
C THR A 285 -15.35 10.21 9.63
N PRO A 286 -14.15 10.79 9.45
CA PRO A 286 -13.79 12.00 10.16
C PRO A 286 -14.82 13.09 9.84
N SER A 287 -15.45 13.65 10.88
CA SER A 287 -16.54 14.63 10.81
C SER A 287 -16.21 15.96 10.11
N LYS A 288 -15.02 16.11 9.51
CA LYS A 288 -14.58 17.34 8.85
C LYS A 288 -15.11 17.54 7.43
N PHE A 289 -15.74 16.53 6.82
CA PHE A 289 -16.29 16.62 5.46
C PHE A 289 -17.82 16.83 5.40
N LEU A 290 -18.50 16.93 6.55
CA LEU A 290 -19.95 17.09 6.65
C LEU A 290 -20.39 18.55 6.95
N GLU A 291 -19.79 19.53 6.26
CA GLU A 291 -20.39 20.88 6.21
C GLU A 291 -20.80 21.22 4.76
N GLU A 292 -22.13 21.36 4.62
CA GLU A 292 -22.89 22.01 3.55
C GLU A 292 -22.95 21.31 2.17
N THR A 293 -24.09 20.67 1.89
CA THR A 293 -24.92 20.92 0.68
C THR A 293 -26.23 20.12 0.77
N ASP A 294 -27.23 20.68 1.45
CA ASP A 294 -28.64 20.39 1.16
C ASP A 294 -29.08 21.34 0.04
N SER A 295 -29.22 20.85 -1.19
CA SER A 295 -30.23 21.29 -2.17
C SER A 295 -30.05 20.57 -3.52
N ASP A 296 -31.19 20.26 -4.13
CA ASP A 296 -31.39 19.89 -5.54
C ASP A 296 -31.23 18.41 -5.92
N ALA A 297 -32.26 17.64 -5.53
CA ALA A 297 -32.63 16.39 -6.16
C ALA A 297 -33.13 16.63 -7.61
N SER A 298 -32.22 16.56 -8.57
CA SER A 298 -32.53 16.20 -9.97
C SER A 298 -31.29 15.64 -10.67
N SER A 299 -30.76 14.51 -10.20
CA SER A 299 -29.70 13.79 -10.94
C SER A 299 -30.29 12.67 -11.78
N SER A 300 -29.89 12.67 -13.06
CA SER A 300 -30.37 11.76 -14.09
C SER A 300 -30.10 10.29 -13.76
N SER A 301 -31.02 9.39 -14.11
CA SER A 301 -31.00 7.95 -13.77
C SER A 301 -29.74 7.18 -14.22
N ARG A 302 -28.89 7.75 -15.08
CA ARG A 302 -27.59 7.18 -15.49
C ARG A 302 -26.43 7.56 -14.56
N GLU A 303 -26.46 8.74 -13.94
CA GLU A 303 -25.48 9.12 -12.91
C GLU A 303 -25.62 8.25 -11.65
N SER A 304 -26.85 7.87 -11.30
CA SER A 304 -27.11 6.98 -10.16
C SER A 304 -26.61 5.55 -10.41
N LEU A 305 -26.79 5.01 -11.62
CA LEU A 305 -26.32 3.65 -11.98
C LEU A 305 -24.78 3.53 -11.99
N LEU A 306 -24.06 4.55 -12.47
CA LEU A 306 -22.59 4.56 -12.46
C LEU A 306 -22.01 4.86 -11.07
N LYS A 307 -22.64 5.73 -10.28
CA LYS A 307 -22.34 5.86 -8.84
C LYS A 307 -22.53 4.52 -8.12
N ARG A 308 -23.56 3.75 -8.48
CA ARG A 308 -23.84 2.42 -7.91
C ARG A 308 -22.78 1.38 -8.32
N ARG A 309 -22.38 1.33 -9.60
CA ARG A 309 -21.24 0.49 -10.07
C ARG A 309 -19.89 0.86 -9.46
N GLN A 310 -19.60 2.15 -9.28
CA GLN A 310 -18.37 2.59 -8.60
C GLN A 310 -18.40 2.27 -7.10
N SER A 311 -19.57 2.41 -6.46
CA SER A 311 -19.75 2.05 -5.05
C SER A 311 -19.50 0.57 -4.77
N SER A 312 -19.76 -0.32 -5.73
CA SER A 312 -19.42 -1.75 -5.60
C SER A 312 -17.93 -2.05 -5.82
N GLU A 313 -17.24 -1.35 -6.71
CA GLU A 313 -15.83 -1.63 -7.04
C GLU A 313 -14.86 -1.22 -5.91
N PHE A 314 -15.18 -0.14 -5.18
CA PHE A 314 -14.38 0.34 -4.03
C PHE A 314 -15.13 0.20 -2.70
N ALA A 315 -16.03 -0.78 -2.55
CA ALA A 315 -16.79 -0.99 -1.33
C ALA A 315 -15.90 -1.13 -0.07
N LEU A 316 -14.71 -1.73 -0.23
CA LEU A 316 -13.72 -1.90 0.84
C LEU A 316 -12.92 -0.62 1.15
N ARG A 317 -13.00 0.42 0.30
CA ARG A 317 -12.37 1.73 0.49
C ARG A 317 -13.38 2.87 0.30
N PRO A 318 -14.23 3.14 1.29
CA PRO A 318 -15.23 4.21 1.21
C PRO A 318 -14.63 5.58 0.89
N MET A 319 -13.37 5.84 1.26
CA MET A 319 -12.67 7.10 0.99
C MET A 319 -12.37 7.36 -0.48
N VAL A 320 -12.24 6.31 -1.29
CA VAL A 320 -12.12 6.45 -2.74
C VAL A 320 -13.45 6.91 -3.33
N ASN A 321 -14.57 6.36 -2.83
CA ASN A 321 -15.91 6.78 -3.24
C ASN A 321 -16.21 8.21 -2.79
N GLU A 322 -15.82 8.59 -1.58
CA GLU A 322 -15.95 9.97 -1.10
C GLU A 322 -15.11 10.93 -1.94
N ALA A 323 -13.89 10.53 -2.32
CA ALA A 323 -13.05 11.33 -3.20
C ALA A 323 -13.69 11.56 -4.58
N ALA A 324 -14.43 10.57 -5.09
CA ALA A 324 -15.19 10.71 -6.33
C ALA A 324 -16.27 11.80 -6.23
N THR A 325 -16.93 11.93 -5.07
CA THR A 325 -17.98 12.94 -4.87
C THR A 325 -17.46 14.38 -4.86
N ASN A 326 -16.20 14.59 -4.42
CA ASN A 326 -15.56 15.91 -4.35
C ASN A 326 -14.48 16.10 -5.44
N ALA A 327 -14.66 15.45 -6.59
CA ALA A 327 -13.63 15.33 -7.63
C ALA A 327 -13.03 16.66 -8.10
N LYS A 328 -13.84 17.71 -8.24
CA LYS A 328 -13.41 19.06 -8.65
C LYS A 328 -12.32 19.64 -7.74
N ASN A 329 -12.37 19.37 -6.45
CA ASN A 329 -11.40 19.87 -5.48
C ASN A 329 -10.21 18.92 -5.29
N LEU A 330 -10.39 17.63 -5.57
CA LEU A 330 -9.43 16.59 -5.20
C LEU A 330 -8.47 16.23 -6.34
N TYR A 331 -8.93 16.26 -7.59
CA TYR A 331 -8.15 15.87 -8.77
C TYR A 331 -6.77 16.56 -8.85
N GLU A 332 -6.76 17.89 -8.75
CA GLU A 332 -5.55 18.72 -8.85
C GLU A 332 -4.53 18.47 -7.74
N HIS A 333 -4.98 17.92 -6.61
CA HIS A 333 -4.14 17.61 -5.47
C HIS A 333 -3.64 16.18 -5.51
N LEU A 334 -4.50 15.24 -5.88
CA LEU A 334 -4.15 13.83 -6.01
C LEU A 334 -3.15 13.59 -7.14
N LYS A 335 -3.24 14.33 -8.26
CA LYS A 335 -2.29 14.17 -9.38
C LYS A 335 -0.83 14.41 -8.99
N LYS A 336 -0.57 15.20 -7.94
CA LYS A 336 0.79 15.48 -7.46
C LYS A 336 1.49 14.25 -6.88
N PHE A 337 0.73 13.24 -6.44
CA PHE A 337 1.26 11.99 -5.91
C PHE A 337 1.52 10.93 -6.99
N ILE A 338 1.13 11.21 -8.24
CA ILE A 338 1.24 10.27 -9.35
C ILE A 338 2.43 10.63 -10.21
N ILE A 339 3.26 9.63 -10.51
CA ILE A 339 4.45 9.86 -11.36
C ILE A 339 4.02 10.32 -12.77
N PRO A 340 4.78 11.22 -13.41
CA PRO A 340 4.37 11.85 -14.67
C PRO A 340 3.98 10.88 -15.81
N PRO A 341 4.67 9.74 -16.03
CA PRO A 341 4.29 8.81 -17.11
C PRO A 341 2.93 8.15 -16.91
N VAL A 342 2.52 7.92 -15.66
CA VAL A 342 1.21 7.37 -15.33
C VAL A 342 0.15 8.45 -15.48
N MET A 343 0.43 9.66 -14.97
CA MET A 343 -0.48 10.79 -15.05
C MET A 343 -0.80 11.17 -16.51
N GLN A 344 0.22 11.22 -17.38
CA GLN A 344 0.04 11.49 -18.81
C GLN A 344 -0.95 10.54 -19.48
N ARG A 345 -0.95 9.25 -19.10
CA ARG A 345 -1.89 8.27 -19.66
C ARG A 345 -3.31 8.46 -19.17
N ILE A 346 -3.47 8.77 -17.88
CA ILE A 346 -4.77 9.08 -17.30
C ILE A 346 -5.34 10.35 -17.96
N GLU A 347 -4.51 11.36 -18.22
CA GLU A 347 -4.93 12.58 -18.92
C GLU A 347 -5.35 12.29 -20.36
N LEU A 348 -4.63 11.42 -21.06
CA LEU A 348 -4.90 11.01 -22.44
C LEU A 348 -5.99 9.94 -22.60
N ASP A 349 -6.59 9.48 -21.50
CA ASP A 349 -7.58 8.39 -21.49
C ASP A 349 -7.07 7.08 -22.14
N GLU A 350 -5.75 6.86 -22.06
CA GLU A 350 -5.12 5.63 -22.53
C GLU A 350 -5.26 4.52 -21.48
N PRO A 351 -5.59 3.28 -21.88
CA PRO A 351 -5.57 2.14 -20.96
C PRO A 351 -4.23 2.00 -20.25
N LEU A 352 -4.26 1.81 -18.93
CA LEU A 352 -3.05 1.64 -18.12
C LEU A 352 -2.27 0.37 -18.50
N GLU A 353 -2.90 -0.58 -19.19
CA GLU A 353 -2.25 -1.71 -19.87
C GLU A 353 -1.09 -1.27 -20.77
N HIS A 354 -1.21 -0.12 -21.43
CA HIS A 354 -0.17 0.40 -22.33
C HIS A 354 1.04 0.98 -21.61
N LEU A 355 0.96 1.20 -20.29
CA LEU A 355 2.17 1.46 -19.51
C LEU A 355 3.13 0.27 -19.61
N THR A 356 2.64 -0.94 -19.94
CA THR A 356 3.40 -2.17 -20.12
C THR A 356 4.41 -2.06 -21.26
N GLU A 357 5.58 -1.51 -20.97
CA GLU A 357 6.66 -1.31 -21.91
C GLU A 357 7.94 -1.95 -21.39
N LEU A 358 8.70 -2.59 -22.29
CA LEU A 358 10.08 -3.00 -22.05
C LEU A 358 11.00 -1.84 -22.41
N ARG A 359 11.70 -1.30 -21.43
CA ARG A 359 12.63 -0.20 -21.65
C ARG A 359 13.90 -0.34 -20.82
N GLN A 360 14.99 0.23 -21.33
CA GLN A 360 16.18 0.44 -20.52
C GLN A 360 16.01 1.69 -19.66
N ILE A 361 16.19 1.56 -18.35
CA ILE A 361 16.14 2.68 -17.40
C ILE A 361 17.43 2.72 -16.58
N THR A 362 17.75 3.90 -16.02
CA THR A 362 18.79 4.04 -15.02
C THR A 362 18.15 4.40 -13.69
N VAL A 363 18.47 3.63 -12.65
CA VAL A 363 17.94 3.81 -11.29
C VAL A 363 19.06 4.31 -10.40
N ILE A 364 18.78 5.36 -9.64
CA ILE A 364 19.65 5.86 -8.58
C ILE A 364 18.98 5.54 -7.25
N MET A 365 19.68 4.81 -6.39
CA MET A 365 19.26 4.54 -5.03
C MET A 365 20.14 5.33 -4.08
N ILE A 366 19.51 6.13 -3.22
CA ILE A 366 20.19 6.96 -2.24
C ILE A 366 19.80 6.45 -0.86
N ASN A 367 20.78 6.02 -0.08
CA ASN A 367 20.62 5.67 1.33
C ASN A 367 21.22 6.78 2.19
N ILE A 368 20.44 7.30 3.14
CA ILE A 368 20.85 8.44 3.98
C ILE A 368 20.65 8.03 5.44
N VAL A 369 21.77 7.99 6.16
CA VAL A 369 21.78 7.67 7.60
C VAL A 369 21.71 8.99 8.36
N PRO A 370 20.58 9.31 9.03
CA PRO A 370 20.53 10.50 9.87
C PRO A 370 21.31 10.28 11.18
N HIS A 371 21.72 11.36 11.83
CA HIS A 371 22.08 11.30 13.25
C HIS A 371 20.86 10.95 14.10
N SER A 372 21.08 10.51 15.35
CA SER A 372 20.00 10.32 16.32
C SER A 372 19.33 11.67 16.60
N ILE A 373 18.15 11.88 16.02
CA ILE A 373 17.37 13.12 16.09
C ILE A 373 15.90 12.79 16.38
N THR A 374 15.13 13.79 16.81
CA THR A 374 13.68 13.64 17.01
C THR A 374 12.94 13.44 15.68
N PHE A 375 11.75 12.83 15.72
CA PHE A 375 10.93 12.60 14.53
C PHE A 375 10.58 13.91 13.79
N ASP A 376 10.26 15.00 14.49
CA ASP A 376 10.04 16.32 13.86
C ASP A 376 11.28 16.83 13.12
N SER A 377 12.46 16.68 13.75
CA SER A 377 13.73 17.03 13.12
C SER A 377 14.03 16.17 11.91
N LEU A 378 13.67 14.88 11.95
CA LEU A 378 13.80 13.96 10.83
C LEU A 378 12.89 14.38 9.67
N ILE A 379 11.62 14.71 9.92
CA ILE A 379 10.71 15.21 8.87
C ILE A 379 11.26 16.50 8.24
N GLY A 380 11.76 17.43 9.05
CA GLY A 380 12.41 18.64 8.55
C GLY A 380 13.63 18.36 7.68
N LEU A 381 14.44 17.35 8.05
CA LEU A 381 15.58 16.89 7.26
C LEU A 381 15.13 16.26 5.93
N VAL A 382 14.12 15.38 5.95
CA VAL A 382 13.57 14.73 4.76
C VAL A 382 12.99 15.76 3.80
N LYS A 383 12.23 16.76 4.27
CA LYS A 383 11.72 17.87 3.45
C LYS A 383 12.85 18.62 2.75
N ARG A 384 13.96 18.88 3.45
CA ARG A 384 15.13 19.55 2.89
C ARG A 384 15.83 18.69 1.83
N ILE A 385 16.03 17.40 2.11
CA ILE A 385 16.64 16.43 1.19
C ILE A 385 15.79 16.28 -0.07
N TYR A 386 14.48 16.11 0.10
CA TYR A 386 13.54 16.00 -1.01
C TYR A 386 13.67 17.20 -1.95
N ARG A 387 13.69 18.42 -1.42
CA ARG A 387 13.88 19.64 -2.21
C ARG A 387 15.22 19.66 -2.98
N ILE A 388 16.31 19.23 -2.36
CA ILE A 388 17.63 19.12 -3.01
C ILE A 388 17.57 18.14 -4.19
N ILE A 389 17.00 16.96 -3.95
CA ILE A 389 16.83 15.93 -4.98
C ILE A 389 15.97 16.47 -6.14
N THR A 390 14.83 17.10 -5.84
CA THR A 390 13.92 17.67 -6.85
C THR A 390 14.61 18.71 -7.73
N ILE A 391 15.40 19.62 -7.13
CA ILE A 391 16.14 20.65 -7.88
C ILE A 391 17.13 20.03 -8.86
N HIS A 392 17.84 18.97 -8.48
CA HIS A 392 18.83 18.33 -9.36
C HIS A 392 18.20 17.41 -10.37
N ILE A 393 17.21 16.61 -9.97
CA ILE A 393 16.60 15.60 -10.85
C ILE A 393 15.84 16.24 -12.01
N GLN A 394 15.17 17.37 -11.77
CA GLN A 394 14.44 18.12 -12.80
C GLN A 394 15.37 18.62 -13.92
N LYS A 395 16.61 19.01 -13.61
CA LYS A 395 17.60 19.45 -14.60
C LYS A 395 17.98 18.37 -15.61
N PHE A 396 17.82 17.10 -15.21
CA PHE A 396 18.21 15.93 -15.99
C PHE A 396 17.01 15.10 -16.43
N SER A 397 15.78 15.62 -16.30
CA SER A 397 14.53 14.96 -16.66
C SER A 397 14.35 13.58 -16.00
N GLY A 398 14.81 13.41 -14.75
CA GLY A 398 14.50 12.21 -13.96
C GLY A 398 13.22 12.37 -13.14
N CYS A 399 12.79 11.30 -12.48
CA CYS A 399 11.65 11.28 -11.57
C CYS A 399 12.00 10.63 -10.23
N ILE A 400 11.47 11.19 -9.13
CA ILE A 400 11.52 10.56 -7.81
C ILE A 400 10.42 9.51 -7.79
N ASN A 401 10.79 8.24 -7.68
CA ASN A 401 9.82 7.15 -7.60
C ASN A 401 9.39 6.92 -6.15
N LYS A 402 10.34 6.97 -5.22
CA LYS A 402 10.07 6.59 -3.84
C LYS A 402 10.91 7.37 -2.84
N VAL A 403 10.28 7.69 -1.71
CA VAL A 403 10.91 8.21 -0.49
C VAL A 403 10.37 7.42 0.69
N SER A 404 11.27 6.81 1.47
CA SER A 404 10.90 5.86 2.51
C SER A 404 11.76 6.06 3.75
N CYS A 405 11.09 6.25 4.89
CA CYS A 405 11.67 6.09 6.23
C CYS A 405 11.33 4.71 6.83
N PHE A 406 10.68 3.86 6.04
CA PHE A 406 10.25 2.52 6.44
C PHE A 406 11.38 1.49 6.32
N ASP A 407 12.44 1.77 5.57
CA ASP A 407 13.65 0.95 5.57
C ASP A 407 14.54 1.29 6.78
N LYS A 408 15.69 0.63 6.97
CA LYS A 408 16.59 0.90 8.11
C LYS A 408 16.99 2.38 8.22
N ASP A 409 17.15 3.02 7.07
CA ASP A 409 17.57 4.40 6.89
C ASP A 409 16.58 5.14 5.96
N LEU A 410 16.81 6.44 5.73
CA LEU A 410 16.06 7.18 4.72
C LEU A 410 16.52 6.73 3.32
N MET A 411 15.62 6.09 2.58
CA MET A 411 15.84 5.63 1.22
C MET A 411 15.10 6.52 0.23
N CYS A 412 15.80 6.98 -0.81
CA CYS A 412 15.20 7.61 -1.99
C CYS A 412 15.54 6.80 -3.25
N VAL A 413 14.54 6.57 -4.11
CA VAL A 413 14.72 5.89 -5.41
C VAL A 413 14.35 6.85 -6.52
N LEU A 414 15.30 7.11 -7.41
CA LEU A 414 15.16 7.98 -8.58
C LEU A 414 15.26 7.14 -9.85
N ILE A 415 14.49 7.51 -10.87
CA ILE A 415 14.46 6.80 -12.15
C ILE A 415 14.68 7.77 -13.30
N PHE A 416 15.55 7.36 -14.22
CA PHE A 416 15.84 8.03 -15.49
C PHE A 416 15.44 7.12 -16.65
N GLY A 417 14.97 7.74 -17.73
CA GLY A 417 14.59 7.06 -18.96
C GLY A 417 13.18 6.51 -19.01
N LEU A 418 12.31 6.93 -18.07
CA LEU A 418 10.88 6.69 -18.20
C LEU A 418 10.31 7.33 -19.47
N ARG A 419 9.21 6.78 -19.98
CA ARG A 419 8.49 7.32 -21.14
C ARG A 419 8.08 8.78 -20.87
N GLY A 420 8.23 9.65 -21.87
CA GLY A 420 8.02 11.10 -21.73
C GLY A 420 9.18 11.86 -21.07
N LEU A 421 10.10 11.15 -20.40
CA LEU A 421 11.26 11.72 -19.70
C LEU A 421 12.61 11.22 -20.27
N LYS A 422 12.56 10.39 -21.31
CA LYS A 422 13.75 9.83 -21.96
C LYS A 422 14.57 10.92 -22.63
N GLN A 423 15.88 10.87 -22.37
CA GLN A 423 16.87 11.80 -22.89
C GLN A 423 18.04 11.04 -23.49
N ASP A 424 18.89 11.75 -24.24
CA ASP A 424 20.17 11.20 -24.65
C ASP A 424 21.13 11.12 -23.46
N LEU A 425 21.98 10.09 -23.44
CA LEU A 425 23.03 9.89 -22.44
C LEU A 425 22.52 9.78 -20.99
N GLU A 426 21.43 9.03 -20.79
CA GLU A 426 20.75 8.86 -19.49
C GLU A 426 21.69 8.42 -18.38
N CYS A 427 22.53 7.41 -18.64
CA CYS A 427 23.52 6.93 -17.66
C CYS A 427 24.47 8.06 -17.22
N ARG A 428 24.92 8.91 -18.15
CA ARG A 428 25.80 10.06 -17.85
C ARG A 428 25.06 11.10 -17.03
N ASN A 429 23.82 11.40 -17.40
CA ASN A 429 22.98 12.38 -16.69
C ASN A 429 22.65 11.90 -15.27
N ALA A 430 22.33 10.61 -15.12
CA ALA A 430 22.08 9.98 -13.83
C ALA A 430 23.32 10.03 -12.92
N LEU A 431 24.51 9.67 -13.43
CA LEU A 431 25.76 9.75 -12.66
C LEU A 431 26.10 11.19 -12.25
N ARG A 432 25.92 12.16 -13.15
CA ARG A 432 26.13 13.57 -12.83
C ARG A 432 25.13 14.08 -11.80
N CYS A 433 23.87 13.67 -11.91
CA CYS A 433 22.83 13.99 -10.94
C CYS A 433 23.16 13.40 -9.56
N ALA A 434 23.57 12.12 -9.51
CA ALA A 434 24.01 11.45 -8.29
C ALA A 434 25.15 12.22 -7.59
N GLY A 435 26.20 12.60 -8.33
CA GLY A 435 27.33 13.35 -7.76
C GLY A 435 26.91 14.70 -7.15
N LEU A 436 26.08 15.46 -7.87
CA LEU A 436 25.57 16.75 -7.37
C LEU A 436 24.67 16.59 -6.13
N ILE A 437 23.83 15.55 -6.12
CA ILE A 437 22.98 15.24 -4.96
C ILE A 437 23.83 14.83 -3.76
N TYR A 438 24.87 14.01 -3.97
CA TYR A 438 25.79 13.59 -2.91
C TYR A 438 26.47 14.79 -2.25
N GLU A 439 27.08 15.68 -3.05
CA GLU A 439 27.77 16.87 -2.56
C GLU A 439 26.88 17.75 -1.67
N ASP A 440 25.61 17.97 -2.08
CA ASP A 440 24.68 18.82 -1.36
C ASP A 440 24.07 18.16 -0.10
N ILE A 441 23.86 16.84 -0.11
CA ILE A 441 23.29 16.11 1.04
C ILE A 441 24.36 15.82 2.09
N TYR A 442 25.58 15.47 1.68
CA TYR A 442 26.65 15.07 2.59
C TYR A 442 27.07 16.20 3.54
N VAL A 443 26.95 17.47 3.13
CA VAL A 443 27.27 18.64 3.95
C VAL A 443 26.19 19.01 4.97
N LEU A 444 25.05 18.31 4.99
CA LEU A 444 23.97 18.59 5.93
C LEU A 444 24.35 18.13 7.34
N SER A 445 24.30 19.04 8.31
CA SER A 445 24.74 18.78 9.70
C SER A 445 24.01 17.66 10.45
N LYS A 446 22.83 17.24 9.97
CA LYS A 446 22.03 16.15 10.57
C LYS A 446 22.19 14.81 9.84
N VAL A 447 23.05 14.74 8.82
CA VAL A 447 23.34 13.52 8.05
C VAL A 447 24.65 12.91 8.53
N LYS A 448 24.61 11.65 8.97
CA LYS A 448 25.78 10.89 9.42
C LYS A 448 26.51 10.23 8.25
N GLY A 449 25.77 9.80 7.23
CA GLY A 449 26.34 9.15 6.06
C GLY A 449 25.36 9.16 4.89
N VAL A 450 25.93 9.13 3.68
CA VAL A 450 25.19 9.03 2.42
C VAL A 450 25.85 7.94 1.59
N SER A 451 25.04 7.12 0.92
CA SER A 451 25.53 6.15 -0.04
C SER A 451 24.62 6.20 -1.26
N ILE A 452 25.21 6.30 -2.46
CA ILE A 452 24.47 6.34 -3.70
C ILE A 452 24.89 5.18 -4.60
N GLY A 453 23.93 4.34 -4.96
CA GLY A 453 24.09 3.30 -5.98
C GLY A 453 23.44 3.74 -7.28
N VAL A 454 24.11 3.52 -8.41
CA VAL A 454 23.54 3.75 -9.75
C VAL A 454 23.58 2.44 -10.53
N SER A 455 22.44 2.05 -11.09
CA SER A 455 22.29 0.81 -11.83
C SER A 455 21.49 1.03 -13.10
N THR A 456 21.86 0.36 -14.18
CA THR A 456 21.10 0.40 -15.43
C THR A 456 20.44 -0.93 -15.65
N VAL A 457 19.12 -0.92 -15.80
CA VAL A 457 18.33 -2.14 -15.99
C VAL A 457 17.90 -2.21 -17.44
N SER A 458 18.32 -3.27 -18.12
CA SER A 458 17.82 -3.64 -19.44
C SER A 458 16.53 -4.46 -19.28
N ASN A 459 15.55 -4.26 -20.15
CA ASN A 459 14.26 -4.96 -20.12
C ASN A 459 13.39 -4.68 -18.88
N PHE A 460 13.40 -3.45 -18.35
CA PHE A 460 12.42 -3.05 -17.35
C PHE A 460 11.02 -3.14 -17.96
N LYS A 461 10.17 -4.03 -17.43
CA LYS A 461 8.80 -4.24 -17.88
C LYS A 461 7.84 -3.64 -16.86
N PHE A 462 6.99 -2.73 -17.31
CA PHE A 462 5.74 -2.43 -16.62
C PHE A 462 4.73 -3.54 -16.98
N SER A 463 3.88 -3.99 -16.07
CA SER A 463 2.81 -4.93 -16.42
C SER A 463 1.57 -4.60 -15.61
N TYR A 464 0.51 -4.20 -16.31
CA TYR A 464 -0.82 -4.02 -15.75
C TYR A 464 -1.73 -5.11 -16.30
N LYS A 465 -2.58 -5.67 -15.45
CA LYS A 465 -3.55 -6.67 -15.85
C LYS A 465 -4.91 -6.35 -15.25
N ASP A 466 -5.90 -6.29 -16.13
CA ASP A 466 -7.28 -6.06 -15.77
C ASP A 466 -7.84 -7.28 -15.03
N SER A 467 -8.18 -7.09 -13.75
CA SER A 467 -8.93 -8.08 -12.97
C SER A 467 -9.96 -7.32 -12.14
N ASN A 468 -11.22 -7.76 -12.23
CA ASN A 468 -12.44 -7.01 -11.87
C ASN A 468 -12.60 -6.57 -10.40
N ILE A 469 -11.60 -6.75 -9.55
CA ILE A 469 -11.58 -6.30 -8.14
C ILE A 469 -10.24 -5.58 -7.79
N MET A 470 -9.25 -5.64 -8.69
CA MET A 470 -7.83 -5.29 -8.42
C MET A 470 -7.21 -4.36 -9.47
N LYS A 471 -8.04 -3.72 -10.31
CA LYS A 471 -7.58 -2.88 -11.43
C LYS A 471 -6.59 -1.81 -11.01
N TYR A 472 -6.82 -1.18 -9.87
CA TYR A 472 -6.03 -0.03 -9.45
C TYR A 472 -4.99 -0.35 -8.36
N PHE A 473 -5.19 -1.47 -7.67
CA PHE A 473 -4.23 -2.03 -6.73
C PHE A 473 -2.96 -2.49 -7.42
N ALA A 474 -3.03 -3.07 -8.63
CA ALA A 474 -1.84 -3.45 -9.39
C ALA A 474 -0.93 -2.24 -9.72
N VAL A 475 -1.52 -1.05 -9.93
CA VAL A 475 -0.75 0.18 -10.18
C VAL A 475 -0.24 0.79 -8.87
N PHE A 476 -1.02 0.76 -7.80
CA PHE A 476 -0.54 1.11 -6.45
C PHE A 476 0.65 0.23 -6.04
N LEU A 477 0.51 -1.08 -6.22
CA LEU A 477 1.56 -2.08 -6.03
C LEU A 477 2.76 -1.74 -6.90
N TRP A 478 2.58 -1.40 -8.18
CA TRP A 478 3.70 -1.05 -9.05
C TRP A 478 4.38 0.29 -8.69
N ILE A 479 3.64 1.35 -8.36
CA ILE A 479 4.22 2.63 -7.91
C ILE A 479 5.09 2.39 -6.66
N ASN A 480 4.64 1.52 -5.75
CA ASN A 480 5.32 1.28 -4.48
C ASN A 480 6.34 0.10 -4.50
N LEU A 481 6.20 -0.88 -5.41
CA LEU A 481 7.04 -2.08 -5.56
C LEU A 481 7.95 -2.08 -6.80
N SER A 482 7.79 -1.19 -7.78
CA SER A 482 8.63 -1.20 -9.00
C SER A 482 10.16 -1.17 -8.77
N PRO A 483 10.71 -0.60 -7.67
CA PRO A 483 12.12 -0.74 -7.36
C PRO A 483 12.56 -2.18 -7.04
N LEU A 484 11.66 -3.07 -6.61
CA LEU A 484 11.97 -4.47 -6.29
C LEU A 484 12.19 -5.35 -7.52
N ASN A 485 11.36 -5.17 -8.54
CA ASN A 485 11.60 -5.86 -9.81
C ASN A 485 13.00 -5.47 -10.30
N THR A 486 13.34 -4.18 -10.24
CA THR A 486 14.68 -3.66 -10.50
C THR A 486 15.76 -4.27 -9.58
N PHE A 487 15.45 -4.49 -8.30
CA PHE A 487 16.35 -5.02 -7.28
C PHE A 487 16.72 -6.48 -7.47
N VAL A 488 15.77 -7.33 -7.89
CA VAL A 488 16.07 -8.76 -8.09
C VAL A 488 16.73 -9.02 -9.45
N PHE A 489 16.44 -8.22 -10.48
CA PHE A 489 17.32 -8.14 -11.66
C PHE A 489 18.71 -7.58 -11.30
N GLY A 490 18.82 -6.78 -10.23
CA GLY A 490 20.04 -6.15 -9.74
C GLY A 490 20.82 -6.94 -8.69
N LYS A 491 20.36 -8.11 -8.20
CA LYS A 491 21.14 -8.90 -7.22
C LYS A 491 22.43 -9.48 -7.83
N GLN A 492 22.50 -9.60 -9.15
CA GLN A 492 23.73 -9.85 -9.89
C GLN A 492 24.67 -8.63 -9.98
N MET A 493 24.18 -7.44 -9.61
CA MET A 493 24.86 -6.14 -9.69
C MET A 493 25.38 -5.61 -8.35
N PHE A 494 25.34 -6.40 -7.26
CA PHE A 494 26.13 -6.09 -6.06
C PHE A 494 27.65 -6.15 -6.31
N LEU A 495 28.08 -6.62 -7.49
CA LEU A 495 29.47 -6.73 -7.92
C LEU A 495 29.96 -5.59 -8.83
N GLU A 496 29.10 -4.66 -9.27
CA GLU A 496 29.51 -3.49 -10.07
C GLU A 496 28.93 -2.19 -9.50
N LEU A 497 29.20 -1.94 -8.22
CA LEU A 497 28.99 -0.63 -7.62
C LEU A 497 30.20 0.26 -7.92
N ILE A 498 30.01 1.28 -8.76
CA ILE A 498 30.86 2.47 -8.70
C ILE A 498 30.41 3.22 -7.45
N PHE A 499 31.12 3.00 -6.34
CA PHE A 499 31.02 3.87 -5.17
C PHE A 499 31.52 5.25 -5.58
N ILE A 500 30.65 6.25 -5.48
CA ILE A 500 31.03 7.67 -5.46
C ILE A 500 30.99 8.12 -4.01
#